data_AF-A0A3A5ALT7-F1
#
_entry.id   AF-A0A3A5ALT7-F1
#
_cell.length_a   1.000
_cell.length_b   1.000
_cell.length_c   1.000
_cell.angle_alpha   90.00
_cell.angle_beta   90.00
_cell.angle_gamma   90.00
#
_symmetry.space_group_name_H-M   'P 1'
#
loop_
_entity.id
_entity.type
_entity.pdbx_description
1 polymer ?
#
loop_
_entity_poly.entity_id
_entity_poly.type
_entity_poly.pdbx_seq_one_letter_code
_entity_poly.pdbx_strand_id
1 'polypeptide(L)'
;MLSTIRYFRHEYEAHIREKRCPAVVCGSLFKAPCMHACPVGMDIPAYISLIKANRLDDAYRVLLRTNPFPSICGRVCDHKCEAKCRRSTLDEPLSIKNLKRFITDHAKRPPVERAAVSKKERIAVIGAGPSGLTAARDLALMGYPVTVFESLPEPGGMLRWGIPEYRLPRHVLRREIQDILDLGVELKLDTKLGREISWEGLRKDFDAIYLAIGAQRSPGADLEGGNLKGVYGAVEFLRDLNLGKSVSVGERVAVIGGGNSAVDASRSALRLGAKKVTLVYRRRKEDMPAQEEEILAAEQEGIEMKFLSAPLRVEGAGGKVERIVCREMELGDFDAGGRRRPIPKEGHDFSLDVDEVILAIGQEVDFPSEFAPAGITLSKSGLIDIKKETRTETGAAMVFAGGDAVTGPDTVVGAIAAGRRAALEIDRSVCRRNGALSSVSGTEEISIPMTVEEEIHEAPRARMSEAGHRERIRDFREVELGLSTGDALKEAQRCLRCDVQAS
;
A
#
# COMPACT_ATOMS: atom_id res chain seq x y z
N MET A 1 -29.88 4.64 17.04
CA MET A 1 -28.59 4.90 17.74
C MET A 1 -27.81 3.63 18.04
N LEU A 2 -28.40 2.55 18.60
CA LEU A 2 -27.67 1.30 18.85
C LEU A 2 -27.19 0.57 17.58
N SER A 3 -27.96 0.66 16.48
CA SER A 3 -27.60 0.07 15.18
C SER A 3 -26.38 0.72 14.53
N THR A 4 -26.22 2.05 14.62
CA THR A 4 -25.06 2.73 14.04
C THR A 4 -23.78 2.42 14.81
N ILE A 5 -23.83 2.27 16.13
CA ILE A 5 -22.68 1.82 16.92
C ILE A 5 -22.28 0.39 16.52
N ARG A 6 -23.23 -0.51 16.23
CA ARG A 6 -22.93 -1.89 15.84
C ARG A 6 -22.09 -1.99 14.55
N TYR A 7 -22.37 -1.14 13.56
CA TYR A 7 -21.71 -1.19 12.25
C TYR A 7 -20.60 -0.16 12.06
N PHE A 8 -20.69 0.99 12.73
CA PHE A 8 -19.80 2.14 12.55
C PHE A 8 -19.04 2.53 13.82
N ARG A 9 -18.91 1.64 14.82
CA ARG A 9 -18.15 1.90 16.06
C ARG A 9 -16.79 2.53 15.79
N HIS A 10 -16.07 1.99 14.82
CA HIS A 10 -14.74 2.44 14.44
C HIS A 10 -14.75 3.90 13.95
N GLU A 11 -15.81 4.36 13.26
CA GLU A 11 -15.94 5.76 12.86
C GLU A 11 -16.14 6.69 14.06
N TYR A 12 -16.95 6.28 15.04
CA TYR A 12 -17.11 7.03 16.28
C TYR A 12 -15.81 7.09 17.09
N GLU A 13 -15.09 5.97 17.17
CA GLU A 13 -13.79 5.92 17.86
C GLU A 13 -12.76 6.81 17.17
N ALA A 14 -12.66 6.78 15.84
CA ALA A 14 -11.82 7.69 15.06
C ALA A 14 -12.21 9.16 15.30
N HIS A 15 -13.50 9.46 15.34
CA HIS A 15 -13.99 10.82 15.55
C HIS A 15 -13.65 11.35 16.95
N ILE A 16 -13.89 10.55 17.98
CA ILE A 16 -13.72 10.97 19.38
C ILE A 16 -12.24 11.02 19.76
N ARG A 17 -11.50 9.94 19.45
CA ARG A 17 -10.12 9.73 19.91
C ARG A 17 -9.09 10.34 18.97
N GLU A 18 -9.30 10.19 17.67
CA GLU A 18 -8.32 10.66 16.66
C GLU A 18 -8.64 12.05 16.13
N LYS A 19 -9.79 12.63 16.54
CA LYS A 19 -10.34 13.86 15.96
C LYS A 19 -10.43 13.77 14.43
N ARG A 20 -10.66 12.56 13.92
CA ARG A 20 -10.72 12.24 12.49
C ARG A 20 -12.12 11.78 12.13
N CYS A 21 -12.75 12.40 11.13
CA CYS A 21 -14.04 11.95 10.57
C CYS A 21 -13.83 11.11 9.30
N PRO A 22 -13.90 9.75 9.33
CA PRO A 22 -13.68 8.93 8.13
C PRO A 22 -14.69 9.20 7.01
N ALA A 23 -15.92 9.55 7.37
CA ALA A 23 -16.98 9.92 6.43
C ALA A 23 -16.72 11.25 5.70
N VAL A 24 -15.82 12.10 6.23
CA VAL A 24 -15.46 13.43 5.68
C VAL A 24 -16.66 14.39 5.60
N VAL A 25 -17.57 14.28 6.58
CA VAL A 25 -18.78 15.12 6.67
C VAL A 25 -18.65 16.27 7.68
N CYS A 26 -17.76 16.14 8.66
CA CYS A 26 -17.56 17.14 9.71
C CYS A 26 -16.50 18.17 9.28
N GLY A 27 -16.91 19.17 8.49
CA GLY A 27 -16.01 20.18 7.91
C GLY A 27 -15.15 20.96 8.90
N SER A 28 -15.54 21.04 10.18
CA SER A 28 -14.74 21.67 11.23
C SER A 28 -13.46 20.91 11.60
N LEU A 29 -13.32 19.65 11.19
CA LEU A 29 -12.17 18.80 11.54
C LEU A 29 -11.06 18.79 10.49
N PHE A 30 -11.25 19.44 9.33
CA PHE A 30 -10.27 19.42 8.26
C PHE A 30 -10.35 20.65 7.35
N LYS A 31 -9.20 21.00 6.75
CA LYS A 31 -9.11 22.11 5.77
C LYS A 31 -9.72 21.72 4.42
N ALA A 32 -9.36 20.55 3.89
CA ALA A 32 -9.88 20.06 2.62
C ALA A 32 -10.21 18.56 2.71
N PRO A 33 -11.31 18.10 2.07
CA PRO A 33 -11.71 16.68 2.09
C PRO A 33 -10.62 15.72 1.61
N CYS A 34 -9.91 16.07 0.54
CA CYS A 34 -8.85 15.25 -0.04
C CYS A 34 -7.67 15.07 0.92
N MET A 35 -7.25 16.13 1.63
CA MET A 35 -6.18 16.08 2.63
C MET A 35 -6.58 15.15 3.78
N HIS A 36 -7.82 15.27 4.25
CA HIS A 36 -8.35 14.48 5.36
C HIS A 36 -8.50 13.00 5.04
N ALA A 37 -8.93 12.69 3.81
CA ALA A 37 -9.05 11.32 3.32
C ALA A 37 -7.67 10.65 3.12
N CYS A 38 -6.63 11.43 2.80
CA CYS A 38 -5.27 10.91 2.66
C CYS A 38 -4.72 10.39 4.01
N PRO A 39 -4.27 9.13 4.12
CA PRO A 39 -3.75 8.60 5.39
C PRO A 39 -2.53 9.33 5.95
N VAL A 40 -1.70 9.92 5.08
CA VAL A 40 -0.51 10.72 5.47
C VAL A 40 -0.78 12.23 5.48
N GLY A 41 -2.02 12.66 5.20
CA GLY A 41 -2.40 14.07 5.24
C GLY A 41 -1.63 14.96 4.26
N MET A 42 -1.42 14.50 3.02
CA MET A 42 -0.74 15.32 2.00
C MET A 42 -1.49 16.64 1.76
N ASP A 43 -0.74 17.72 1.53
CA ASP A 43 -1.30 19.03 1.20
C ASP A 43 -1.66 19.12 -0.29
N ILE A 44 -2.74 18.41 -0.63
CA ILE A 44 -3.20 18.22 -2.00
C ILE A 44 -3.54 19.54 -2.71
N PRO A 45 -4.31 20.46 -2.10
CA PRO A 45 -4.61 21.72 -2.76
C PRO A 45 -3.36 22.56 -3.03
N ALA A 46 -2.37 22.55 -2.11
CA ALA A 46 -1.14 23.32 -2.29
C ALA A 46 -0.33 22.86 -3.49
N TYR A 47 -0.02 21.56 -3.61
CA TYR A 47 0.77 21.09 -4.74
C TYR A 47 0.02 21.18 -6.06
N ILE A 48 -1.32 21.06 -6.07
CA ILE A 48 -2.12 21.28 -7.29
C ILE A 48 -2.10 22.76 -7.70
N SER A 49 -2.18 23.67 -6.72
CA SER A 49 -2.04 25.11 -7.01
C SER A 49 -0.67 25.47 -7.56
N LEU A 50 0.38 24.76 -7.13
CA LEU A 50 1.73 24.93 -7.68
C LEU A 50 1.85 24.37 -9.11
N ILE A 51 1.12 23.31 -9.47
CA ILE A 51 0.99 22.87 -10.87
C ILE A 51 0.35 23.99 -11.71
N LYS A 52 -0.77 24.60 -11.25
CA LYS A 52 -1.43 25.71 -11.96
C LYS A 52 -0.46 26.88 -12.23
N ALA A 53 0.42 27.16 -11.27
CA ALA A 53 1.42 28.22 -11.37
C ALA A 53 2.72 27.80 -12.09
N ASN A 54 2.77 26.60 -12.68
CA ASN A 54 3.94 26.02 -13.33
C ASN A 54 5.19 25.95 -12.41
N ARG A 55 5.00 25.80 -11.10
CA ARG A 55 6.04 25.71 -10.06
C ARG A 55 6.22 24.26 -9.60
N LEU A 56 6.59 23.38 -10.54
CA LEU A 56 6.63 21.93 -10.30
C LEU A 56 7.68 21.51 -9.26
N ASP A 57 8.82 22.19 -9.19
CA ASP A 57 9.87 21.90 -8.20
C ASP A 57 9.37 22.16 -6.77
N ASP A 58 8.64 23.25 -6.57
CA ASP A 58 8.00 23.56 -5.28
C ASP A 58 6.90 22.56 -4.97
N ALA A 59 6.12 22.14 -5.98
CA ALA A 59 5.11 21.11 -5.82
C ALA A 59 5.76 19.81 -5.32
N TYR A 60 6.91 19.41 -5.86
CA TYR A 60 7.65 18.23 -5.42
C TYR A 60 8.09 18.38 -3.96
N ARG A 61 8.67 19.52 -3.56
CA ARG A 61 9.03 19.77 -2.15
C ARG A 61 7.82 19.66 -1.21
N VAL A 62 6.65 20.15 -1.62
CA VAL A 62 5.40 19.98 -0.85
C VAL A 62 5.02 18.50 -0.69
N LEU A 63 5.16 17.68 -1.74
CA LEU A 63 4.89 16.24 -1.66
C LEU A 63 5.76 15.55 -0.59
N LEU A 64 7.06 15.90 -0.55
CA LEU A 64 8.04 15.30 0.35
C LEU A 64 7.85 15.64 1.83
N ARG A 65 7.03 16.64 2.18
CA ARG A 65 6.74 16.99 3.58
C ARG A 65 6.12 15.82 4.35
N THR A 66 5.22 15.09 3.70
CA THR A 66 4.48 13.98 4.34
C THR A 66 4.60 12.64 3.64
N ASN A 67 5.07 12.61 2.40
CA ASN A 67 5.20 11.38 1.63
C ASN A 67 6.64 11.22 1.13
N PRO A 68 7.39 10.22 1.62
CA PRO A 68 8.74 9.95 1.13
C PRO A 68 8.78 9.22 -0.21
N PHE A 69 7.63 8.75 -0.70
CA PHE A 69 7.48 7.96 -1.91
C PHE A 69 6.49 8.60 -2.90
N PRO A 70 6.63 9.88 -3.28
CA PRO A 70 5.64 10.54 -4.13
C PRO A 70 5.54 9.94 -5.54
N SER A 71 6.64 9.49 -6.12
CA SER A 71 6.67 8.91 -7.47
C SER A 71 6.04 7.53 -7.49
N ILE A 72 6.30 6.71 -6.46
CA ILE A 72 5.62 5.43 -6.24
C ILE A 72 4.13 5.66 -5.98
N CYS A 73 3.75 6.58 -5.09
CA CYS A 73 2.36 6.92 -4.82
C CYS A 73 1.65 7.61 -6.02
N GLY A 74 2.39 8.08 -7.01
CA GLY A 74 1.85 8.52 -8.29
C GLY A 74 1.43 7.35 -9.19
N ARG A 75 1.95 6.15 -8.94
CA ARG A 75 1.76 4.95 -9.77
C ARG A 75 0.82 3.93 -9.14
N VAL A 76 0.93 3.70 -7.83
CA VAL A 76 0.25 2.55 -7.19
C VAL A 76 -0.73 2.92 -6.08
N CYS A 77 -0.87 4.21 -5.76
CA CYS A 77 -1.78 4.65 -4.69
C CYS A 77 -3.25 4.35 -5.05
N ASP A 78 -3.99 3.90 -4.05
CA ASP A 78 -5.45 3.65 -4.10
C ASP A 78 -6.29 4.93 -3.98
N HIS A 79 -5.63 6.09 -3.90
CA HIS A 79 -6.20 7.41 -4.16
C HIS A 79 -7.51 7.71 -3.40
N LYS A 80 -7.63 7.28 -2.12
CA LYS A 80 -8.78 7.58 -1.23
C LYS A 80 -9.16 9.06 -1.18
N CYS A 81 -8.21 9.95 -1.44
CA CYS A 81 -8.40 11.39 -1.56
C CYS A 81 -9.36 11.80 -2.70
N GLU A 82 -9.41 11.05 -3.79
CA GLU A 82 -10.27 11.33 -4.94
C GLU A 82 -11.71 10.90 -4.67
N ALA A 83 -11.91 9.78 -3.98
CA ALA A 83 -13.23 9.29 -3.57
C ALA A 83 -13.99 10.27 -2.64
N LYS A 84 -13.28 11.22 -2.02
CA LYS A 84 -13.85 12.27 -1.16
C LYS A 84 -13.66 13.68 -1.74
N CYS A 85 -13.26 13.79 -3.01
CA CYS A 85 -13.08 15.08 -3.66
C CYS A 85 -14.43 15.81 -3.75
N ARG A 86 -14.48 17.10 -3.35
CA ARG A 86 -15.71 17.91 -3.46
C ARG A 86 -16.12 18.12 -4.92
N ARG A 87 -15.18 18.06 -5.86
CA ARG A 87 -15.45 18.23 -7.30
C ARG A 87 -16.47 17.21 -7.83
N SER A 88 -16.57 16.04 -7.21
CA SER A 88 -17.54 15.00 -7.56
C SER A 88 -19.01 15.41 -7.39
N THR A 89 -19.30 16.56 -6.77
CA THR A 89 -20.68 17.11 -6.71
C THR A 89 -21.03 17.99 -7.92
N LEU A 90 -20.06 18.27 -8.79
CA LEU A 90 -20.22 19.07 -10.01
C LEU A 90 -20.00 18.20 -11.24
N ASP A 91 -18.83 17.56 -11.34
CA ASP A 91 -18.49 16.63 -12.40
C ASP A 91 -17.70 15.43 -11.83
N GLU A 92 -16.56 15.06 -12.43
CA GLU A 92 -15.71 13.98 -11.94
C GLU A 92 -14.68 14.45 -10.88
N PRO A 93 -14.22 13.59 -9.95
CA PRO A 93 -13.14 13.96 -9.04
C PRO A 93 -11.86 14.37 -9.78
N LEU A 94 -10.98 15.08 -9.08
CA LEU A 94 -9.64 15.34 -9.60
C LEU A 94 -8.83 14.04 -9.72
N SER A 95 -8.00 13.95 -10.76
CA SER A 95 -6.98 12.92 -10.98
C SER A 95 -5.73 13.18 -10.14
N ILE A 96 -5.90 13.23 -8.82
CA ILE A 96 -4.87 13.57 -7.82
C ILE A 96 -3.68 12.60 -7.87
N LYS A 97 -3.91 11.29 -8.06
CA LYS A 97 -2.87 10.27 -8.27
C LYS A 97 -1.98 10.65 -9.45
N ASN A 98 -2.60 10.98 -10.58
CA ASN A 98 -1.90 11.25 -11.83
C ASN A 98 -1.23 12.63 -11.85
N LEU A 99 -1.84 13.64 -11.22
CA LEU A 99 -1.18 14.93 -10.99
C LEU A 99 0.06 14.79 -10.09
N LYS A 100 0.03 13.90 -9.09
CA LYS A 100 1.20 13.58 -8.26
C LYS A 100 2.32 12.98 -9.11
N ARG A 101 1.98 12.01 -9.97
CA ARG A 101 2.93 11.41 -10.92
C ARG A 101 3.50 12.45 -11.88
N PHE A 102 2.65 13.31 -12.44
CA PHE A 102 3.06 14.38 -13.33
C PHE A 102 4.12 15.29 -12.67
N ILE A 103 3.91 15.69 -11.41
CA ILE A 103 4.93 16.46 -10.67
C ILE A 103 6.25 15.69 -10.64
N THR A 104 6.24 14.42 -10.21
CA THR A 104 7.49 13.66 -10.01
C THR A 104 8.20 13.27 -11.30
N ASP A 105 7.46 13.14 -12.41
CA ASP A 105 8.03 12.78 -13.70
C ASP A 105 8.62 14.01 -14.43
N HIS A 106 8.17 15.24 -14.12
CA HIS A 106 8.57 16.46 -14.83
C HIS A 106 9.33 17.51 -13.99
N ALA A 107 9.22 17.49 -12.67
CA ALA A 107 9.94 18.41 -11.79
C ALA A 107 11.41 18.01 -11.60
N LYS A 108 12.25 18.98 -11.25
CA LYS A 108 13.58 18.68 -10.75
C LYS A 108 13.46 18.09 -9.35
N ARG A 109 13.98 16.87 -9.19
CA ARG A 109 14.06 16.21 -7.89
C ARG A 109 14.90 17.04 -6.91
N PRO A 110 14.40 17.35 -5.70
CA PRO A 110 15.17 18.05 -4.68
C PRO A 110 16.42 17.25 -4.30
N PRO A 111 17.58 17.90 -4.08
CA PRO A 111 18.74 17.21 -3.54
C PRO A 111 18.46 16.75 -2.12
N VAL A 112 19.07 15.62 -1.73
CA VAL A 112 19.02 15.13 -0.35
C VAL A 112 20.38 15.33 0.29
N GLU A 113 20.38 16.01 1.42
CA GLU A 113 21.56 16.19 2.26
C GLU A 113 21.51 15.22 3.44
N ARG A 114 22.67 14.73 3.87
CA ARG A 114 22.76 13.85 5.04
C ARG A 114 22.18 14.53 6.27
N ALA A 115 21.28 13.86 6.98
CA ALA A 115 20.68 14.42 8.18
C ALA A 115 21.73 14.56 9.30
N ALA A 116 21.67 15.65 10.05
CA ALA A 116 22.56 15.87 11.17
C ALA A 116 22.21 14.93 12.33
N VAL A 117 23.18 14.16 12.80
CA VAL A 117 23.02 13.31 13.98
C VAL A 117 23.14 14.19 15.23
N SER A 118 22.02 14.46 15.90
CA SER A 118 21.94 15.29 17.10
C SER A 118 21.56 14.51 18.35
N LYS A 119 21.19 13.23 18.21
CA LYS A 119 20.80 12.33 19.29
C LYS A 119 21.74 11.13 19.34
N LYS A 120 21.93 10.58 20.55
CA LYS A 120 22.84 9.44 20.79
C LYS A 120 22.13 8.10 20.73
N GLU A 121 20.81 8.10 20.92
CA GLU A 121 19.99 6.91 21.00
C GLU A 121 19.89 6.24 19.64
N ARG A 122 20.21 4.94 19.58
CA ARG A 122 20.25 4.19 18.32
C ARG A 122 18.92 3.49 18.08
N ILE A 123 18.38 3.59 16.87
CA ILE A 123 17.08 2.99 16.53
C ILE A 123 17.25 1.87 15.50
N ALA A 124 16.72 0.69 15.81
CA ALA A 124 16.62 -0.42 14.86
C ALA A 124 15.24 -0.46 14.21
N VAL A 125 15.21 -0.57 12.89
CA VAL A 125 13.98 -0.79 12.11
C VAL A 125 14.07 -2.15 11.43
N ILE A 126 13.12 -3.04 11.70
CA ILE A 126 13.09 -4.39 11.14
C ILE A 126 12.07 -4.43 10.00
N GLY A 127 12.56 -4.56 8.77
CA GLY A 127 11.82 -4.52 7.51
C GLY A 127 12.05 -3.22 6.74
N ALA A 128 12.56 -3.32 5.51
CA ALA A 128 12.76 -2.18 4.61
C ALA A 128 11.57 -1.98 3.64
N GLY A 129 10.35 -2.25 4.10
CA GLY A 129 9.12 -1.90 3.40
C GLY A 129 8.74 -0.41 3.55
N PRO A 130 7.61 0.03 2.96
CA PRO A 130 7.17 1.42 3.02
C PRO A 130 7.03 1.96 4.45
N SER A 131 6.54 1.14 5.39
CA SER A 131 6.41 1.53 6.79
C SER A 131 7.76 1.75 7.46
N GLY A 132 8.68 0.78 7.32
CA GLY A 132 10.01 0.84 7.94
C GLY A 132 10.87 1.96 7.36
N LEU A 133 10.93 2.08 6.04
CA LEU A 133 11.69 3.14 5.37
C LEU A 133 11.16 4.54 5.68
N THR A 134 9.82 4.70 5.79
CA THR A 134 9.24 5.98 6.23
C THR A 134 9.63 6.31 7.67
N ALA A 135 9.55 5.34 8.58
CA ALA A 135 9.98 5.55 9.95
C ALA A 135 11.47 5.91 10.03
N ALA A 136 12.31 5.21 9.27
CA ALA A 136 13.74 5.44 9.23
C ALA A 136 14.09 6.85 8.73
N ARG A 137 13.44 7.30 7.65
CA ARG A 137 13.56 8.66 7.13
C ARG A 137 13.21 9.70 8.21
N ASP A 138 12.01 9.58 8.78
CA ASP A 138 11.51 10.60 9.71
C ASP A 138 12.33 10.62 11.00
N LEU A 139 12.80 9.47 11.49
CA LEU A 139 13.73 9.38 12.63
C LEU A 139 15.11 9.96 12.32
N ALA A 140 15.65 9.72 11.12
CA ALA A 140 16.92 10.32 10.69
C ALA A 140 16.81 11.86 10.65
N LEU A 141 15.71 12.40 10.12
CA LEU A 141 15.42 13.84 10.12
C LEU A 141 15.21 14.44 11.52
N MET A 142 14.85 13.60 12.51
CA MET A 142 14.81 13.98 13.94
C MET A 142 16.16 13.84 14.64
N GLY A 143 17.21 13.42 13.91
CA GLY A 143 18.60 13.38 14.36
C GLY A 143 19.05 12.08 15.00
N TYR A 144 18.28 10.99 14.88
CA TYR A 144 18.65 9.67 15.37
C TYR A 144 19.59 8.93 14.39
N PRO A 145 20.61 8.20 14.89
CA PRO A 145 21.22 7.09 14.16
C PRO A 145 20.22 5.96 13.96
N VAL A 146 19.96 5.58 12.69
CA VAL A 146 19.00 4.54 12.34
C VAL A 146 19.67 3.44 11.51
N THR A 147 19.44 2.20 11.91
CA THR A 147 19.81 1.01 11.14
C THR A 147 18.54 0.23 10.75
N VAL A 148 18.37 0.00 9.45
CA VAL A 148 17.29 -0.81 8.87
C VAL A 148 17.82 -2.20 8.55
N PHE A 149 17.12 -3.23 9.00
CA PHE A 149 17.42 -4.63 8.72
C PHE A 149 16.36 -5.20 7.78
N GLU A 150 16.77 -5.75 6.65
CA GLU A 150 15.91 -6.32 5.62
C GLU A 150 16.29 -7.78 5.38
N SER A 151 15.29 -8.66 5.33
CA SER A 151 15.51 -10.10 5.19
C SER A 151 15.82 -10.53 3.75
N LEU A 152 15.52 -9.69 2.77
CA LEU A 152 15.74 -9.96 1.35
C LEU A 152 16.95 -9.20 0.77
N PRO A 153 17.41 -9.56 -0.45
CA PRO A 153 18.61 -8.97 -1.04
C PRO A 153 18.47 -7.51 -1.48
N GLU A 154 17.26 -6.94 -1.48
CA GLU A 154 17.02 -5.54 -1.82
C GLU A 154 15.89 -4.94 -0.97
N PRO A 155 15.95 -3.63 -0.66
CA PRO A 155 14.92 -2.94 0.10
C PRO A 155 13.68 -2.65 -0.76
N GLY A 156 12.56 -2.37 -0.11
CA GLY A 156 11.30 -1.95 -0.73
C GLY A 156 10.08 -2.77 -0.27
N GLY A 157 10.30 -3.92 0.35
CA GLY A 157 9.23 -4.81 0.81
C GLY A 157 8.21 -5.10 -0.29
N MET A 158 6.91 -5.04 0.03
CA MET A 158 5.84 -5.32 -0.93
C MET A 158 5.81 -4.39 -2.15
N LEU A 159 6.40 -3.19 -2.08
CA LEU A 159 6.56 -2.33 -3.27
C LEU A 159 7.44 -3.00 -4.33
N ARG A 160 8.49 -3.70 -3.89
CA ARG A 160 9.40 -4.41 -4.77
C ARG A 160 8.87 -5.78 -5.13
N TRP A 161 8.46 -6.53 -4.11
CA TRP A 161 8.25 -7.96 -4.21
C TRP A 161 6.81 -8.34 -4.56
N GLY A 162 5.84 -7.48 -4.25
CA GLY A 162 4.43 -7.71 -4.55
C GLY A 162 3.91 -7.00 -5.78
N ILE A 163 4.49 -5.86 -6.17
CA ILE A 163 4.01 -5.06 -7.31
C ILE A 163 4.89 -5.34 -8.54
N PRO A 164 4.30 -5.80 -9.66
CA PRO A 164 5.04 -6.03 -10.91
C PRO A 164 5.68 -4.76 -11.48
N GLU A 165 6.77 -4.93 -12.23
CA GLU A 165 7.53 -3.81 -12.80
C GLU A 165 6.73 -2.97 -13.80
N TYR A 166 5.75 -3.57 -14.49
CA TYR A 166 4.88 -2.85 -15.43
C TYR A 166 3.97 -1.80 -14.76
N ARG A 167 3.77 -1.89 -13.42
CA ARG A 167 3.06 -0.88 -12.61
C ARG A 167 4.03 -0.01 -11.83
N LEU A 168 5.13 -0.59 -11.36
CA LEU A 168 6.12 0.11 -10.55
C LEU A 168 7.54 -0.18 -11.04
N PRO A 169 8.09 0.69 -11.91
CA PRO A 169 9.44 0.52 -12.44
C PRO A 169 10.50 0.45 -11.34
N ARG A 170 11.44 -0.49 -11.45
CA ARG A 170 12.46 -0.72 -10.40
C ARG A 170 13.38 0.46 -10.18
N HIS A 171 13.65 1.23 -11.24
CA HIS A 171 14.47 2.43 -11.16
C HIS A 171 13.80 3.58 -10.40
N VAL A 172 12.46 3.70 -10.47
CA VAL A 172 11.68 4.68 -9.68
C VAL A 172 11.73 4.31 -8.20
N LEU A 173 11.48 3.03 -7.90
CA LEU A 173 11.56 2.52 -6.53
C LEU A 173 12.96 2.70 -5.93
N ARG A 174 14.00 2.26 -6.64
CA ARG A 174 15.40 2.39 -6.19
C ARG A 174 15.77 3.83 -5.88
N ARG A 175 15.32 4.77 -6.73
CA ARG A 175 15.58 6.19 -6.57
C ARG A 175 15.01 6.72 -5.26
N GLU A 176 13.71 6.55 -4.99
CA GLU A 176 13.11 7.09 -3.75
C GLU A 176 13.60 6.36 -2.48
N ILE A 177 14.01 5.09 -2.58
CA ILE A 177 14.71 4.43 -1.47
C ILE A 177 16.09 5.07 -1.24
N GLN A 178 16.82 5.38 -2.31
CA GLN A 178 18.14 6.02 -2.19
C GLN A 178 18.05 7.39 -1.51
N ASP A 179 16.99 8.18 -1.75
CA ASP A 179 16.75 9.43 -1.00
C ASP A 179 16.73 9.22 0.51
N ILE A 180 16.17 8.10 0.97
CA ILE A 180 16.10 7.79 2.39
C ILE A 180 17.47 7.37 2.92
N LEU A 181 18.23 6.60 2.15
CA LEU A 181 19.58 6.18 2.52
C LEU A 181 20.57 7.36 2.53
N ASP A 182 20.42 8.31 1.61
CA ASP A 182 21.25 9.52 1.49
C ASP A 182 21.14 10.43 2.73
N LEU A 183 20.06 10.31 3.52
CA LEU A 183 19.94 10.95 4.83
C LEU A 183 20.92 10.39 5.87
N GLY A 184 21.61 9.29 5.58
CA GLY A 184 22.55 8.62 6.47
C GLY A 184 21.98 7.40 7.19
N VAL A 185 20.83 6.88 6.74
CA VAL A 185 20.24 5.63 7.24
C VAL A 185 21.12 4.45 6.83
N GLU A 186 21.53 3.62 7.78
CA GLU A 186 22.26 2.38 7.51
C GLU A 186 21.28 1.27 7.09
N LEU A 187 21.59 0.52 6.04
CA LEU A 187 20.79 -0.60 5.56
C LEU A 187 21.60 -1.90 5.59
N LYS A 188 21.06 -2.93 6.25
CA LYS A 188 21.60 -4.29 6.31
C LYS A 188 20.62 -5.24 5.62
N LEU A 189 21.04 -5.74 4.46
CA LEU A 189 20.29 -6.69 3.62
C LEU A 189 20.56 -8.13 4.07
N ASP A 190 19.77 -9.08 3.57
CA ASP A 190 19.90 -10.51 3.87
C ASP A 190 19.97 -10.82 5.38
N THR A 191 19.31 -9.99 6.19
CA THR A 191 19.40 -10.02 7.65
C THR A 191 18.01 -10.21 8.26
N LYS A 192 17.63 -11.47 8.53
CA LYS A 192 16.34 -11.83 9.12
C LYS A 192 16.42 -11.92 10.65
N LEU A 193 15.45 -11.30 11.32
CA LEU A 193 15.26 -11.45 12.76
C LEU A 193 14.90 -12.89 13.12
N GLY A 194 15.62 -13.45 14.09
CA GLY A 194 15.53 -14.86 14.50
C GLY A 194 16.52 -15.77 13.77
N ARG A 195 17.31 -15.26 12.82
CA ARG A 195 18.35 -16.03 12.13
C ARG A 195 19.70 -15.30 12.13
N GLU A 196 19.86 -14.24 11.35
CA GLU A 196 21.12 -13.48 11.28
C GLU A 196 21.26 -12.48 12.44
N ILE A 197 20.14 -12.01 13.01
CA ILE A 197 20.11 -11.16 14.21
C ILE A 197 19.13 -11.72 15.25
N SER A 198 19.47 -11.55 16.53
CA SER A 198 18.64 -12.00 17.65
C SER A 198 17.96 -10.84 18.36
N TRP A 199 16.85 -11.12 19.05
CA TRP A 199 16.17 -10.15 19.91
C TRP A 199 17.06 -9.60 21.01
N GLU A 200 17.86 -10.45 21.65
CA GLU A 200 18.79 -10.06 22.70
C GLU A 200 19.86 -9.11 22.17
N GLY A 201 20.46 -9.41 21.01
CA GLY A 201 21.42 -8.54 20.35
C GLY A 201 20.82 -7.17 20.02
N LEU A 202 19.61 -7.16 19.42
CA LEU A 202 18.92 -5.91 19.11
C LEU A 202 18.66 -5.06 20.36
N ARG A 203 18.21 -5.67 21.47
CA ARG A 203 17.93 -4.93 22.72
C ARG A 203 19.20 -4.45 23.43
N LYS A 204 20.32 -5.11 23.20
CA LYS A 204 21.64 -4.68 23.72
C LYS A 204 22.19 -3.51 22.91
N ASP A 205 22.02 -3.55 21.60
CA ASP A 205 22.64 -2.59 20.70
C ASP A 205 21.77 -1.36 20.40
N PHE A 206 20.45 -1.44 20.54
CA PHE A 206 19.54 -0.35 20.17
C PHE A 206 18.65 0.08 21.34
N ASP A 207 18.39 1.39 21.41
CA ASP A 207 17.53 2.03 22.42
C ASP A 207 16.04 1.85 22.13
N ALA A 208 15.69 1.66 20.86
CA ALA A 208 14.33 1.36 20.43
C ALA A 208 14.32 0.48 19.19
N ILE A 209 13.28 -0.35 19.07
CA ILE A 209 13.10 -1.29 17.95
C ILE A 209 11.73 -1.04 17.34
N TYR A 210 11.68 -0.90 16.01
CA TYR A 210 10.44 -0.81 15.24
C TYR A 210 10.27 -2.03 14.34
N LEU A 211 9.16 -2.75 14.50
CA LEU A 211 8.80 -3.95 13.74
C LEU A 211 7.88 -3.55 12.57
N ALA A 212 8.46 -3.52 11.38
CA ALA A 212 7.81 -3.19 10.11
C ALA A 212 7.90 -4.34 9.10
N ILE A 213 7.79 -5.58 9.59
CA ILE A 213 8.04 -6.81 8.82
C ILE A 213 6.96 -7.12 7.77
N GLY A 214 5.77 -6.50 7.89
CA GLY A 214 4.64 -6.68 6.98
C GLY A 214 4.03 -8.08 6.98
N ALA A 215 3.12 -8.34 6.04
CA ALA A 215 2.50 -9.64 5.79
C ALA A 215 3.03 -10.23 4.47
N GLN A 216 4.09 -11.03 4.53
CA GLN A 216 4.90 -11.43 3.37
C GLN A 216 4.76 -12.90 2.96
N ARG A 217 3.72 -13.58 3.42
CA ARG A 217 3.42 -14.97 3.06
C ARG A 217 2.00 -15.09 2.57
N SER A 218 1.75 -15.94 1.57
CA SER A 218 0.38 -16.37 1.34
C SER A 218 -0.05 -17.34 2.45
N PRO A 219 -1.30 -17.26 2.93
CA PRO A 219 -1.82 -18.24 3.87
C PRO A 219 -1.72 -19.62 3.23
N GLY A 220 -1.34 -20.62 4.04
CA GLY A 220 -1.54 -22.00 3.65
C GLY A 220 -3.01 -22.20 3.35
N ALA A 221 -3.34 -22.69 2.17
CA ALA A 221 -4.72 -22.96 1.88
C ALA A 221 -5.11 -24.24 2.62
N ASP A 222 -6.09 -24.16 3.52
CA ASP A 222 -6.91 -25.30 3.98
C ASP A 222 -7.78 -25.84 2.82
N LEU A 223 -7.24 -25.81 1.61
CA LEU A 223 -7.85 -26.26 0.38
C LEU A 223 -7.29 -27.65 0.10
N GLU A 224 -8.16 -28.63 0.02
CA GLU A 224 -7.78 -29.98 -0.37
C GLU A 224 -7.04 -29.94 -1.71
N GLY A 225 -5.89 -30.62 -1.81
CA GLY A 225 -5.00 -30.55 -2.97
C GLY A 225 -4.14 -29.29 -3.08
N GLY A 226 -4.19 -28.37 -2.10
CA GLY A 226 -3.41 -27.12 -2.10
C GLY A 226 -1.89 -27.27 -2.08
N ASN A 227 -1.38 -28.48 -1.81
CA ASN A 227 0.05 -28.82 -1.80
C ASN A 227 0.50 -29.53 -3.09
N LEU A 228 -0.38 -29.71 -4.09
CA LEU A 228 -0.02 -30.32 -5.36
C LEU A 228 1.00 -29.44 -6.11
N LYS A 229 1.87 -30.10 -6.90
CA LYS A 229 2.78 -29.37 -7.80
C LYS A 229 1.96 -28.57 -8.82
N GLY A 230 2.28 -27.29 -8.96
CA GLY A 230 1.51 -26.34 -9.78
C GLY A 230 0.49 -25.55 -8.97
N VAL A 231 0.44 -25.68 -7.65
CA VAL A 231 -0.32 -24.77 -6.77
C VAL A 231 0.66 -23.86 -6.03
N TYR A 232 0.47 -22.54 -6.18
CA TYR A 232 1.36 -21.54 -5.61
C TYR A 232 0.57 -20.45 -4.87
N GLY A 233 1.19 -19.84 -3.86
CA GLY A 233 0.69 -18.60 -3.28
C GLY A 233 1.01 -17.41 -4.17
N ALA A 234 0.10 -16.44 -4.25
CA ALA A 234 0.30 -15.24 -5.08
C ALA A 234 1.46 -14.37 -4.59
N VAL A 235 1.70 -14.33 -3.27
CA VAL A 235 2.82 -13.56 -2.70
C VAL A 235 4.14 -14.19 -3.13
N GLU A 236 4.25 -15.51 -3.03
CA GLU A 236 5.43 -16.28 -3.44
C GLU A 236 5.67 -16.15 -4.94
N PHE A 237 4.63 -16.34 -5.76
CA PHE A 237 4.70 -16.22 -7.21
C PHE A 237 5.22 -14.84 -7.66
N LEU A 238 4.61 -13.76 -7.15
CA LEU A 238 5.03 -12.39 -7.48
C LEU A 238 6.43 -12.08 -6.94
N ARG A 239 6.76 -12.55 -5.73
CA ARG A 239 8.10 -12.36 -5.16
C ARG A 239 9.16 -13.06 -6.01
N ASP A 240 8.92 -14.30 -6.42
CA ASP A 240 9.88 -15.07 -7.21
C ASP A 240 10.09 -14.45 -8.60
N LEU A 241 9.01 -13.97 -9.23
CA LEU A 241 9.09 -13.18 -10.46
C LEU A 241 9.97 -11.93 -10.26
N ASN A 242 9.72 -11.18 -9.19
CA ASN A 242 10.40 -9.91 -8.94
C ASN A 242 11.85 -10.08 -8.45
N LEU A 243 12.19 -11.25 -7.91
CA LEU A 243 13.58 -11.65 -7.64
C LEU A 243 14.36 -12.03 -8.91
N GLY A 244 13.71 -12.04 -10.08
CA GLY A 244 14.31 -12.46 -11.33
C GLY A 244 14.57 -13.96 -11.39
N LYS A 245 13.88 -14.77 -10.57
CA LYS A 245 13.93 -16.23 -10.71
C LYS A 245 13.26 -16.62 -12.03
N SER A 246 13.70 -17.73 -12.61
CA SER A 246 13.04 -18.31 -13.78
C SER A 246 11.69 -18.89 -13.36
N VAL A 247 10.64 -18.06 -13.39
CA VAL A 247 9.26 -18.46 -13.12
C VAL A 247 8.63 -18.93 -14.44
N SER A 248 8.39 -20.23 -14.55
CA SER A 248 7.58 -20.79 -15.64
C SER A 248 6.12 -20.85 -15.22
N VAL A 249 5.20 -20.51 -16.13
CA VAL A 249 3.76 -20.64 -15.91
C VAL A 249 3.17 -21.78 -16.75
N GLY A 250 2.09 -22.39 -16.25
CA GLY A 250 1.26 -23.31 -17.01
C GLY A 250 0.58 -22.66 -18.23
N GLU A 251 0.06 -23.48 -19.15
CA GLU A 251 -0.68 -22.96 -20.31
C GLU A 251 -2.06 -22.42 -19.90
N ARG A 252 -2.73 -23.10 -18.95
CA ARG A 252 -4.02 -22.72 -18.38
C ARG A 252 -3.86 -22.46 -16.89
N VAL A 253 -4.03 -21.21 -16.47
CA VAL A 253 -3.81 -20.75 -15.09
C VAL A 253 -5.13 -20.30 -14.46
N ALA A 254 -5.47 -20.84 -13.29
CA ALA A 254 -6.52 -20.29 -12.44
C ALA A 254 -5.92 -19.41 -11.35
N VAL A 255 -6.42 -18.18 -11.18
CA VAL A 255 -6.03 -17.30 -10.07
C VAL A 255 -7.22 -17.11 -9.13
N ILE A 256 -7.07 -17.50 -7.87
CA ILE A 256 -8.14 -17.44 -6.87
C ILE A 256 -8.01 -16.15 -6.06
N GLY A 257 -8.95 -15.23 -6.21
CA GLY A 257 -8.99 -13.99 -5.43
C GLY A 257 -9.53 -12.81 -6.24
N GLY A 258 -9.69 -11.66 -5.58
CA GLY A 258 -10.18 -10.44 -6.25
C GLY A 258 -9.46 -9.15 -5.84
N GLY A 259 -8.41 -9.24 -5.02
CA GLY A 259 -7.58 -8.09 -4.64
C GLY A 259 -6.49 -7.79 -5.68
N ASN A 260 -5.73 -6.71 -5.45
CA ASN A 260 -4.66 -6.31 -6.37
C ASN A 260 -3.65 -7.44 -6.64
N SER A 261 -3.27 -8.24 -5.64
CA SER A 261 -2.36 -9.38 -5.85
C SER A 261 -2.94 -10.44 -6.79
N ALA A 262 -4.26 -10.64 -6.81
CA ALA A 262 -4.89 -11.56 -7.76
C ALA A 262 -4.79 -11.01 -9.19
N VAL A 263 -5.14 -9.73 -9.37
CA VAL A 263 -5.07 -9.06 -10.67
C VAL A 263 -3.63 -9.01 -11.18
N ASP A 264 -2.67 -8.63 -10.34
CA ASP A 264 -1.25 -8.58 -10.68
C ASP A 264 -0.69 -9.96 -11.02
N ALA A 265 -1.08 -11.01 -10.28
CA ALA A 265 -0.69 -12.38 -10.61
C ALA A 265 -1.28 -12.84 -11.95
N SER A 266 -2.56 -12.56 -12.22
CA SER A 266 -3.20 -12.91 -13.50
C SER A 266 -2.53 -12.22 -14.68
N ARG A 267 -2.28 -10.91 -14.57
CA ARG A 267 -1.64 -10.10 -15.62
C ARG A 267 -0.18 -10.49 -15.82
N SER A 268 0.52 -10.89 -14.76
CA SER A 268 1.90 -11.39 -14.84
C SER A 268 1.96 -12.78 -15.46
N ALA A 269 1.03 -13.69 -15.13
CA ALA A 269 0.97 -15.02 -15.73
C ALA A 269 0.76 -14.94 -17.25
N LEU A 270 -0.09 -14.03 -17.72
CA LEU A 270 -0.29 -13.80 -19.15
C LEU A 270 1.00 -13.32 -19.84
N ARG A 271 1.74 -12.38 -19.23
CA ARG A 271 3.04 -11.90 -19.73
C ARG A 271 4.14 -12.96 -19.75
N LEU A 272 4.05 -13.95 -18.85
CA LEU A 272 4.95 -15.10 -18.81
C LEU A 272 4.60 -16.19 -19.82
N GLY A 273 3.54 -16.00 -20.63
CA GLY A 273 3.19 -16.88 -21.75
C GLY A 273 2.05 -17.85 -21.49
N ALA A 274 1.29 -17.69 -20.40
CA ALA A 274 0.05 -18.45 -20.22
C ALA A 274 -0.90 -18.19 -21.40
N LYS A 275 -1.45 -19.25 -21.99
CA LYS A 275 -2.39 -19.16 -23.13
C LYS A 275 -3.79 -18.75 -22.67
N LYS A 276 -4.16 -19.14 -21.45
CA LYS A 276 -5.46 -18.84 -20.84
C LYS A 276 -5.27 -18.58 -19.35
N VAL A 277 -5.78 -17.46 -18.88
CA VAL A 277 -5.81 -17.11 -17.46
C VAL A 277 -7.26 -16.86 -17.04
N THR A 278 -7.71 -17.55 -16.01
CA THR A 278 -9.04 -17.37 -15.43
C THR A 278 -8.92 -16.89 -13.99
N LEU A 279 -9.38 -15.67 -13.70
CA LEU A 279 -9.51 -15.14 -12.35
C LEU A 279 -10.86 -15.57 -11.77
N VAL A 280 -10.83 -16.26 -10.63
CA VAL A 280 -12.01 -16.79 -9.96
C VAL A 280 -12.25 -15.99 -8.67
N TYR A 281 -13.42 -15.37 -8.56
CA TYR A 281 -13.78 -14.53 -7.42
C TYR A 281 -15.14 -14.89 -6.84
N ARG A 282 -15.20 -15.03 -5.52
CA ARG A 282 -16.38 -15.49 -4.78
C ARG A 282 -17.53 -14.49 -4.69
N ARG A 283 -17.34 -13.24 -5.14
CA ARG A 283 -18.38 -12.19 -5.17
C ARG A 283 -18.52 -11.62 -6.58
N ARG A 284 -19.28 -10.54 -6.74
CA ARG A 284 -19.44 -9.84 -8.01
C ARG A 284 -18.24 -8.95 -8.30
N LYS A 285 -18.16 -8.47 -9.55
CA LYS A 285 -17.11 -7.55 -10.01
C LYS A 285 -17.03 -6.29 -9.18
N GLU A 286 -18.16 -5.65 -8.89
CA GLU A 286 -18.24 -4.41 -8.10
C GLU A 286 -17.81 -4.59 -6.64
N ASP A 287 -17.76 -5.83 -6.15
CA ASP A 287 -17.31 -6.16 -4.80
C ASP A 287 -15.80 -6.49 -4.74
N MET A 288 -15.06 -6.40 -5.86
CA MET A 288 -13.62 -6.66 -5.92
C MET A 288 -12.83 -5.58 -5.16
N PRO A 289 -11.86 -5.96 -4.30
CA PRO A 289 -10.98 -4.99 -3.64
C PRO A 289 -9.89 -4.38 -4.54
N ALA A 290 -9.64 -4.96 -5.71
CA ALA A 290 -8.65 -4.43 -6.64
C ALA A 290 -9.08 -3.06 -7.21
N GLN A 291 -8.10 -2.26 -7.65
CA GLN A 291 -8.37 -0.97 -8.29
C GLN A 291 -9.15 -1.19 -9.59
N GLU A 292 -10.18 -0.36 -9.82
CA GLU A 292 -11.09 -0.53 -10.96
C GLU A 292 -10.34 -0.46 -12.30
N GLU A 293 -9.37 0.44 -12.42
CA GLU A 293 -8.54 0.59 -13.61
C GLU A 293 -7.72 -0.68 -13.90
N GLU A 294 -7.26 -1.38 -12.86
CA GLU A 294 -6.50 -2.61 -12.99
C GLU A 294 -7.39 -3.79 -13.38
N ILE A 295 -8.63 -3.83 -12.88
CA ILE A 295 -9.64 -4.83 -13.27
C ILE A 295 -9.98 -4.65 -14.75
N LEU A 296 -10.24 -3.41 -15.20
CA LEU A 296 -10.52 -3.10 -16.59
C LEU A 296 -9.34 -3.44 -17.50
N ALA A 297 -8.11 -3.12 -17.09
CA ALA A 297 -6.91 -3.47 -17.84
C ALA A 297 -6.75 -5.00 -17.98
N ALA A 298 -7.02 -5.76 -16.92
CA ALA A 298 -6.99 -7.23 -16.97
C ALA A 298 -7.99 -7.82 -17.97
N GLU A 299 -9.23 -7.31 -18.01
CA GLU A 299 -10.23 -7.73 -18.98
C GLU A 299 -9.81 -7.39 -20.43
N GLN A 300 -9.27 -6.19 -20.65
CA GLN A 300 -8.76 -5.76 -21.97
C GLN A 300 -7.57 -6.61 -22.45
N GLU A 301 -6.76 -7.11 -21.53
CA GLU A 301 -5.65 -8.03 -21.81
C GLU A 301 -6.14 -9.45 -22.13
N GLY A 302 -7.42 -9.76 -21.89
CA GLY A 302 -8.03 -11.07 -22.21
C GLY A 302 -8.08 -12.05 -21.03
N ILE A 303 -7.92 -11.58 -19.79
CA ILE A 303 -8.11 -12.42 -18.60
C ILE A 303 -9.60 -12.71 -18.43
N GLU A 304 -9.97 -13.99 -18.39
CA GLU A 304 -11.34 -14.41 -18.14
C GLU A 304 -11.67 -14.24 -16.65
N MET A 305 -12.80 -13.60 -16.33
CA MET A 305 -13.23 -13.43 -14.95
C MET A 305 -14.47 -14.28 -14.65
N LYS A 306 -14.34 -15.17 -13.67
CA LYS A 306 -15.44 -16.02 -13.17
C LYS A 306 -15.86 -15.55 -11.79
N PHE A 307 -16.93 -14.77 -11.76
CA PHE A 307 -17.53 -14.25 -10.53
C PHE A 307 -18.42 -15.27 -9.84
N LEU A 308 -18.83 -14.96 -8.61
CA LEU A 308 -19.71 -15.80 -7.79
C LEU A 308 -19.23 -17.26 -7.75
N SER A 309 -17.92 -17.44 -7.59
CA SER A 309 -17.28 -18.75 -7.65
C SER A 309 -16.19 -18.85 -6.58
N ALA A 310 -16.20 -19.91 -5.78
CA ALA A 310 -15.19 -20.17 -4.76
C ALA A 310 -14.55 -21.54 -4.96
N PRO A 311 -13.23 -21.70 -4.73
CA PRO A 311 -12.59 -23.01 -4.84
C PRO A 311 -13.05 -23.93 -3.71
N LEU A 312 -13.26 -25.21 -4.03
CA LEU A 312 -13.55 -26.28 -3.08
C LEU A 312 -12.33 -27.17 -2.84
N ARG A 313 -11.68 -27.59 -3.92
CA ARG A 313 -10.50 -28.45 -3.90
C ARG A 313 -9.75 -28.39 -5.23
N VAL A 314 -8.48 -28.75 -5.20
CA VAL A 314 -7.63 -28.94 -6.37
C VAL A 314 -7.46 -30.44 -6.59
N GLU A 315 -7.69 -30.90 -7.82
CA GLU A 315 -7.54 -32.30 -8.20
C GLU A 315 -6.36 -32.45 -9.16
N GLY A 316 -5.68 -33.59 -9.09
CA GLY A 316 -4.49 -33.82 -9.87
C GLY A 316 -4.08 -35.28 -9.94
N ALA A 317 -3.33 -35.64 -10.98
CA ALA A 317 -2.75 -36.95 -11.18
C ALA A 317 -1.22 -36.91 -11.01
N GLY A 318 -0.62 -37.97 -10.46
CA GLY A 318 0.84 -38.05 -10.28
C GLY A 318 1.42 -36.93 -9.40
N GLY A 319 0.63 -36.34 -8.51
CA GLY A 319 1.05 -35.24 -7.63
C GLY A 319 1.09 -33.85 -8.29
N LYS A 320 0.59 -33.71 -9.52
CA LYS A 320 0.50 -32.43 -10.25
C LYS A 320 -0.95 -32.05 -10.46
N VAL A 321 -1.27 -30.76 -10.36
CA VAL A 321 -2.61 -30.24 -10.66
C VAL A 321 -3.01 -30.52 -12.12
N GLU A 322 -4.28 -30.90 -12.30
CA GLU A 322 -4.93 -31.02 -13.63
C GLU A 322 -6.22 -30.21 -13.71
N ARG A 323 -6.85 -29.94 -12.55
CA ARG A 323 -8.09 -29.15 -12.48
C ARG A 323 -8.34 -28.57 -11.10
N ILE A 324 -9.15 -27.52 -11.06
CA ILE A 324 -9.69 -26.95 -9.83
C ILE A 324 -11.21 -27.08 -9.83
N VAL A 325 -11.75 -27.60 -8.73
CA VAL A 325 -13.19 -27.72 -8.50
C VAL A 325 -13.64 -26.51 -7.71
N CYS A 326 -14.67 -25.85 -8.23
CA CYS A 326 -15.26 -24.65 -7.66
C CYS A 326 -16.75 -24.85 -7.42
N ARG A 327 -17.31 -24.04 -6.53
CA ARG A 327 -18.74 -23.96 -6.25
C ARG A 327 -19.27 -22.61 -6.65
N GLU A 328 -20.45 -22.59 -7.27
CA GLU A 328 -21.19 -21.36 -7.47
C GLU A 328 -21.63 -20.76 -6.13
N MET A 329 -21.53 -19.45 -6.03
CA MET A 329 -21.94 -18.68 -4.86
C MET A 329 -23.19 -17.87 -5.17
N GLU A 330 -23.98 -17.60 -4.16
CA GLU A 330 -24.97 -16.52 -4.15
C GLU A 330 -24.63 -15.48 -3.10
N LEU A 331 -25.29 -14.34 -3.18
CA LEU A 331 -25.07 -13.25 -2.25
C LEU A 331 -26.11 -13.30 -1.15
N GLY A 332 -25.66 -13.45 0.08
CA GLY A 332 -26.45 -13.24 1.29
C GLY A 332 -26.50 -11.77 1.71
N ASP A 333 -26.63 -11.58 3.02
CA ASP A 333 -26.62 -10.27 3.67
C ASP A 333 -25.25 -9.58 3.63
N PHE A 334 -25.22 -8.29 3.97
CA PHE A 334 -24.00 -7.53 4.11
C PHE A 334 -23.12 -8.02 5.28
N ASP A 335 -21.82 -8.09 5.06
CA ASP A 335 -20.80 -8.29 6.08
C ASP A 335 -20.46 -6.97 6.81
N ALA A 336 -19.61 -7.06 7.84
CA ALA A 336 -19.20 -5.89 8.61
C ALA A 336 -18.37 -4.88 7.80
N GLY A 337 -17.84 -5.29 6.65
CA GLY A 337 -17.13 -4.43 5.70
C GLY A 337 -18.05 -3.84 4.64
N GLY A 338 -19.37 -3.98 4.78
CA GLY A 338 -20.36 -3.42 3.84
C GLY A 338 -20.44 -4.15 2.51
N ARG A 339 -19.89 -5.37 2.39
CA ARG A 339 -19.98 -6.20 1.17
C ARG A 339 -20.90 -7.38 1.39
N ARG A 340 -21.59 -7.85 0.34
CA ARG A 340 -22.47 -9.02 0.49
C ARG A 340 -21.65 -10.29 0.78
N ARG A 341 -22.13 -11.10 1.74
CA ARG A 341 -21.52 -12.38 2.10
C ARG A 341 -21.73 -13.38 0.96
N PRO A 342 -20.69 -14.07 0.50
CA PRO A 342 -20.87 -15.16 -0.44
C PRO A 342 -21.38 -16.40 0.31
N ILE A 343 -22.47 -16.99 -0.17
CA ILE A 343 -23.09 -18.20 0.36
C ILE A 343 -22.93 -19.30 -0.70
N PRO A 344 -22.42 -20.49 -0.35
CA PRO A 344 -22.31 -21.61 -1.28
C PRO A 344 -23.69 -22.07 -1.79
N LYS A 345 -23.82 -22.26 -3.11
CA LYS A 345 -24.97 -22.97 -3.69
C LYS A 345 -24.68 -24.46 -3.71
N GLU A 346 -25.22 -25.19 -2.75
CA GLU A 346 -25.02 -26.63 -2.63
C GLU A 346 -25.48 -27.37 -3.90
N GLY A 347 -24.66 -28.31 -4.39
CA GLY A 347 -24.93 -29.08 -5.62
C GLY A 347 -24.59 -28.35 -6.93
N HIS A 348 -24.13 -27.10 -6.89
CA HIS A 348 -23.71 -26.33 -8.06
C HIS A 348 -22.17 -26.28 -8.19
N ASP A 349 -21.57 -27.47 -8.27
CA ASP A 349 -20.12 -27.64 -8.42
C ASP A 349 -19.74 -27.73 -9.90
N PHE A 350 -18.62 -27.13 -10.26
CA PHE A 350 -18.05 -27.21 -11.60
C PHE A 350 -16.53 -27.30 -11.53
N SER A 351 -15.90 -27.71 -12.62
CA SER A 351 -14.45 -27.84 -12.72
C SER A 351 -13.89 -26.94 -13.82
N LEU A 352 -12.67 -26.45 -13.59
CA LEU A 352 -11.86 -25.77 -14.59
C LEU A 352 -10.59 -26.60 -14.78
N ASP A 353 -10.33 -27.06 -15.99
CA ASP A 353 -9.09 -27.78 -16.32
C ASP A 353 -7.93 -26.77 -16.40
N VAL A 354 -6.92 -26.96 -15.55
CA VAL A 354 -5.81 -26.02 -15.35
C VAL A 354 -4.52 -26.76 -15.08
N ASP A 355 -3.42 -26.15 -15.51
CA ASP A 355 -2.07 -26.68 -15.29
C ASP A 355 -1.38 -25.99 -14.11
N GLU A 356 -1.96 -24.89 -13.62
CA GLU A 356 -1.47 -24.10 -12.51
C GLU A 356 -2.61 -23.38 -11.77
N VAL A 357 -2.50 -23.28 -10.45
CA VAL A 357 -3.40 -22.54 -9.57
C VAL A 357 -2.58 -21.56 -8.74
N ILE A 358 -2.94 -20.27 -8.78
CA ILE A 358 -2.33 -19.23 -7.96
C ILE A 358 -3.34 -18.74 -6.93
N LEU A 359 -3.03 -18.93 -5.65
CA LEU A 359 -3.89 -18.60 -4.51
C LEU A 359 -3.60 -17.19 -4.00
N ALA A 360 -4.52 -16.26 -4.27
CA ALA A 360 -4.46 -14.84 -3.88
C ALA A 360 -5.56 -14.51 -2.84
N ILE A 361 -5.69 -15.36 -1.81
CA ILE A 361 -6.79 -15.32 -0.82
C ILE A 361 -6.45 -14.59 0.48
N GLY A 362 -5.24 -14.04 0.62
CA GLY A 362 -4.81 -13.29 1.79
C GLY A 362 -3.29 -13.18 1.87
N GLN A 363 -2.82 -12.57 2.96
CA GLN A 363 -1.41 -12.58 3.33
C GLN A 363 -1.27 -12.69 4.85
N GLU A 364 -0.20 -13.31 5.31
CA GLU A 364 0.10 -13.58 6.72
C GLU A 364 1.46 -13.01 7.13
N VAL A 365 1.57 -12.72 8.42
CA VAL A 365 2.79 -12.21 9.05
C VAL A 365 3.68 -13.39 9.43
N ASP A 366 4.92 -13.37 8.98
CA ASP A 366 5.95 -14.35 9.35
C ASP A 366 6.72 -13.86 10.58
N PHE A 367 6.11 -13.95 11.76
CA PHE A 367 6.71 -13.47 13.01
C PHE A 367 7.53 -14.56 13.72
N PRO A 368 8.82 -14.33 14.05
CA PRO A 368 9.65 -15.30 14.78
C PRO A 368 9.28 -15.31 16.27
N SER A 369 8.22 -16.04 16.61
CA SER A 369 7.61 -16.05 17.96
C SER A 369 8.46 -16.76 19.03
N GLU A 370 9.24 -17.77 18.65
CA GLU A 370 9.97 -18.68 19.56
C GLU A 370 10.98 -17.96 20.48
N PHE A 371 11.43 -16.76 20.08
CA PHE A 371 12.42 -15.97 20.83
C PHE A 371 11.96 -14.55 21.12
N ALA A 372 10.69 -14.25 20.90
CA ALA A 372 10.16 -12.91 21.09
C ALA A 372 10.22 -12.51 22.58
N PRO A 373 10.63 -11.27 22.90
CA PRO A 373 10.66 -10.81 24.28
C PRO A 373 9.25 -10.80 24.89
N ALA A 374 9.21 -11.01 26.21
CA ALA A 374 7.97 -10.88 26.97
C ALA A 374 7.30 -9.52 26.70
N GLY A 375 5.99 -9.55 26.43
CA GLY A 375 5.18 -8.37 26.12
C GLY A 375 4.86 -8.18 24.64
N ILE A 376 5.47 -8.93 23.72
CA ILE A 376 5.00 -8.99 22.32
C ILE A 376 4.01 -10.15 22.21
N THR A 377 2.74 -9.85 21.94
CA THR A 377 1.69 -10.85 21.71
C THR A 377 1.18 -10.76 20.28
N LEU A 378 0.65 -11.89 19.80
CA LEU A 378 -0.01 -11.97 18.51
C LEU A 378 -1.52 -12.18 18.73
N SER A 379 -2.31 -11.54 17.89
CA SER A 379 -3.74 -11.78 17.80
C SER A 379 -4.03 -13.16 17.21
N LYS A 380 -5.30 -13.59 17.27
CA LYS A 380 -5.74 -14.86 16.65
C LYS A 380 -5.45 -14.95 15.14
N SER A 381 -5.30 -13.82 14.46
CA SER A 381 -4.96 -13.75 13.03
C SER A 381 -3.46 -13.57 12.78
N GLY A 382 -2.62 -13.81 13.79
CA GLY A 382 -1.15 -13.73 13.67
C GLY A 382 -0.60 -12.31 13.54
N LEU A 383 -1.40 -11.28 13.81
CA LEU A 383 -0.97 -9.87 13.77
C LEU A 383 -0.37 -9.45 15.12
N ILE A 384 0.62 -8.56 15.12
CA ILE A 384 1.24 -8.06 16.34
C ILE A 384 0.27 -7.13 17.09
N ASP A 385 0.01 -7.43 18.35
CA ASP A 385 -0.82 -6.59 19.21
C ASP A 385 -0.08 -5.33 19.66
N ILE A 386 -0.80 -4.22 19.70
CA ILE A 386 -0.35 -2.93 20.24
C ILE A 386 -1.17 -2.51 21.45
N LYS A 387 -0.62 -1.68 22.33
CA LYS A 387 -1.33 -1.13 23.49
C LYS A 387 -2.51 -0.28 23.03
N LYS A 388 -3.66 -0.41 23.72
CA LYS A 388 -4.95 0.20 23.33
C LYS A 388 -4.91 1.73 23.19
N GLU A 389 -4.07 2.39 23.97
CA GLU A 389 -3.96 3.86 24.02
C GLU A 389 -2.88 4.42 23.06
N THR A 390 -2.17 3.55 22.35
CA THR A 390 -1.05 3.91 21.46
C THR A 390 -1.35 3.44 20.04
N ARG A 391 -0.54 3.86 19.07
CA ARG A 391 -0.72 3.42 17.68
C ARG A 391 0.35 2.45 17.22
N THR A 392 1.47 2.38 17.94
CA THR A 392 2.60 1.53 17.57
C THR A 392 3.27 0.83 18.74
N GLU A 393 3.06 1.22 20.00
CA GLU A 393 3.72 0.55 21.13
C GLU A 393 3.21 -0.88 21.32
N THR A 394 4.13 -1.84 21.38
CA THR A 394 3.83 -3.20 21.85
C THR A 394 3.83 -3.24 23.39
N GLY A 395 3.48 -4.39 23.98
CA GLY A 395 3.63 -4.57 25.43
C GLY A 395 5.10 -4.65 25.90
N ALA A 396 6.06 -4.88 25.00
CA ALA A 396 7.48 -4.89 25.33
C ALA A 396 8.06 -3.46 25.35
N ALA A 397 8.89 -3.17 26.36
CA ALA A 397 9.49 -1.86 26.55
C ALA A 397 10.37 -1.43 25.36
N MET A 398 10.15 -0.21 24.87
CA MET A 398 10.84 0.39 23.71
C MET A 398 10.77 -0.44 22.41
N VAL A 399 9.75 -1.32 22.29
CA VAL A 399 9.46 -2.06 21.07
C VAL A 399 8.13 -1.60 20.50
N PHE A 400 8.17 -1.21 19.22
CA PHE A 400 7.04 -0.67 18.47
C PHE A 400 6.78 -1.56 17.26
N ALA A 401 5.55 -1.58 16.74
CA ALA A 401 5.16 -2.32 15.56
C ALA A 401 4.20 -1.50 14.69
N GLY A 402 4.20 -1.74 13.37
CA GLY A 402 3.28 -1.07 12.47
C GLY A 402 3.31 -1.58 11.04
N GLY A 403 2.52 -0.94 10.18
CA GLY A 403 2.22 -1.44 8.84
C GLY A 403 1.41 -2.73 8.89
N ASP A 404 1.52 -3.53 7.82
CA ASP A 404 0.69 -4.73 7.65
C ASP A 404 0.90 -5.79 8.75
N ALA A 405 2.02 -5.72 9.50
CA ALA A 405 2.27 -6.59 10.64
C ALA A 405 1.27 -6.37 11.81
N VAL A 406 0.65 -5.19 11.88
CA VAL A 406 -0.33 -4.82 12.92
C VAL A 406 -1.74 -4.74 12.34
N THR A 407 -1.90 -4.18 11.15
CA THR A 407 -3.22 -3.96 10.54
C THR A 407 -3.73 -5.13 9.70
N GLY A 408 -2.84 -6.08 9.36
CA GLY A 408 -3.03 -6.92 8.19
C GLY A 408 -2.79 -6.13 6.89
N PRO A 409 -2.86 -6.80 5.72
CA PRO A 409 -2.58 -6.19 4.43
C PRO A 409 -3.43 -4.94 4.18
N ASP A 410 -2.77 -3.80 4.00
CA ASP A 410 -3.39 -2.51 3.69
C ASP A 410 -2.68 -1.86 2.47
N THR A 411 -3.00 -0.60 2.24
CA THR A 411 -2.52 0.23 1.14
C THR A 411 -1.11 0.77 1.41
N VAL A 412 -0.36 1.05 0.33
CA VAL A 412 0.98 1.65 0.41
C VAL A 412 0.97 2.93 1.26
N VAL A 413 0.01 3.82 1.03
CA VAL A 413 -0.11 5.09 1.78
C VAL A 413 -0.51 4.85 3.25
N GLY A 414 -1.24 3.77 3.55
CA GLY A 414 -1.52 3.32 4.91
C GLY A 414 -0.24 2.90 5.66
N ALA A 415 0.62 2.13 5.00
CA ALA A 415 1.92 1.74 5.53
C ALA A 415 2.85 2.94 5.76
N ILE A 416 2.90 3.90 4.83
CA ILE A 416 3.65 5.16 5.02
C ILE A 416 3.13 5.90 6.26
N ALA A 417 1.81 6.00 6.41
CA ALA A 417 1.21 6.64 7.59
C ALA A 417 1.56 5.92 8.89
N ALA A 418 1.67 4.58 8.88
CA ALA A 418 2.12 3.81 10.03
C ALA A 418 3.59 4.10 10.39
N GLY A 419 4.47 4.18 9.40
CA GLY A 419 5.87 4.56 9.59
C GLY A 419 6.05 5.95 10.22
N ARG A 420 5.32 6.96 9.72
CA ARG A 420 5.35 8.32 10.30
C ARG A 420 4.91 8.33 11.77
N ARG A 421 3.85 7.58 12.08
CA ARG A 421 3.35 7.46 13.46
C ARG A 421 4.37 6.79 14.37
N ALA A 422 5.02 5.73 13.88
CA ALA A 422 6.07 5.04 14.63
C ALA A 422 7.22 5.98 14.95
N ALA A 423 7.73 6.73 13.97
CA ALA A 423 8.80 7.70 14.19
C ALA A 423 8.45 8.72 15.28
N LEU A 424 7.23 9.29 15.24
CA LEU A 424 6.76 10.25 16.24
C LEU A 424 6.58 9.62 17.63
N GLU A 425 6.05 8.41 17.74
CA GLU A 425 5.86 7.73 19.03
C GLU A 425 7.19 7.26 19.65
N ILE A 426 8.12 6.78 18.82
CA ILE A 426 9.49 6.45 19.24
C ILE A 426 10.18 7.70 19.77
N ASP A 427 10.14 8.81 19.01
CA ASP A 427 10.76 10.06 19.42
C ASP A 427 10.20 10.57 20.76
N ARG A 428 8.86 10.58 20.90
CA ARG A 428 8.20 10.96 22.17
C ARG A 428 8.61 10.07 23.34
N SER A 429 8.73 8.77 23.11
CA SER A 429 9.10 7.80 24.15
C SER A 429 10.55 7.98 24.58
N VAL A 430 11.47 8.17 23.63
CA VAL A 430 12.88 8.47 23.92
C VAL A 430 13.01 9.81 24.65
N CYS A 431 12.36 10.87 24.16
CA CYS A 431 12.41 12.18 24.81
C CYS A 431 11.86 12.12 26.23
N ARG A 432 10.72 11.45 26.45
CA ARG A 432 10.14 11.24 27.79
C ARG A 432 11.10 10.50 28.71
N ARG A 433 11.73 9.42 28.23
CA ARG A 433 12.74 8.66 28.99
C ARG A 433 13.92 9.53 29.43
N ASN A 434 14.28 10.52 28.61
CA ASN A 434 15.38 11.45 28.86
C ASN A 434 14.98 12.76 29.56
N GLY A 435 13.69 12.96 29.88
CA GLY A 435 13.20 14.23 30.44
C GLY A 435 13.27 15.42 29.46
N ALA A 436 13.32 15.16 28.16
CA ALA A 436 13.40 16.15 27.10
C ALA A 436 12.05 16.37 26.39
N LEU A 437 11.91 17.51 25.71
CA LEU A 437 10.78 17.76 24.80
C LEU A 437 11.12 17.25 23.40
N SER A 438 10.12 16.68 22.72
CA SER A 438 10.20 16.32 21.31
C SER A 438 10.38 17.60 20.48
N SER A 439 11.43 17.65 19.67
CA SER A 439 11.68 18.73 18.71
C SER A 439 11.17 18.30 17.33
N VAL A 440 10.19 19.01 16.79
CA VAL A 440 9.79 18.84 15.39
C VAL A 440 10.63 19.78 14.56
N SER A 441 11.42 19.24 13.62
CA SER A 441 12.17 20.05 12.66
C SER A 441 11.21 20.92 11.85
N GLY A 442 11.53 22.19 11.67
CA GLY A 442 10.72 23.11 10.87
C GLY A 442 10.61 22.66 9.43
N THR A 443 9.43 22.81 8.83
CA THR A 443 9.25 22.61 7.39
C THR A 443 9.62 23.89 6.66
N GLU A 444 10.37 23.78 5.56
CA GLU A 444 10.61 24.91 4.65
C GLU A 444 9.29 25.61 4.28
N GLU A 445 9.25 26.93 4.43
CA GLU A 445 8.11 27.73 4.00
C GLU A 445 8.13 27.90 2.48
N ILE A 446 7.05 27.46 1.83
CA ILE A 446 6.86 27.58 0.39
C ILE A 446 5.60 28.44 0.20
N SER A 447 5.73 29.57 -0.47
CA SER A 447 4.59 30.43 -0.79
C SER A 447 3.65 29.71 -1.76
N ILE A 448 2.42 29.44 -1.34
CA ILE A 448 1.39 28.77 -2.12
C ILE A 448 0.47 29.83 -2.75
N PRO A 449 0.28 29.83 -4.07
CA PRO A 449 -0.69 30.73 -4.70
C PRO A 449 -2.08 30.49 -4.13
N MET A 450 -2.79 31.55 -3.72
CA MET A 450 -4.12 31.44 -3.11
C MET A 450 -5.27 31.77 -4.07
N THR A 451 -5.01 31.72 -5.38
CA THR A 451 -6.00 32.03 -6.41
C THR A 451 -7.15 31.03 -6.40
N VAL A 452 -8.37 31.55 -6.34
CA VAL A 452 -9.64 30.81 -6.50
C VAL A 452 -10.27 31.31 -7.80
N GLU A 453 -10.77 30.39 -8.63
CA GLU A 453 -11.48 30.76 -9.85
C GLU A 453 -12.83 31.39 -9.48
N GLU A 454 -13.16 32.56 -10.04
CA GLU A 454 -14.44 33.22 -9.82
C GLU A 454 -15.60 32.47 -10.49
N GLU A 455 -15.34 31.90 -11.68
CA GLU A 455 -16.28 31.07 -12.41
C GLU A 455 -15.81 29.61 -12.45
N ILE A 456 -16.70 28.69 -12.06
CA ILE A 456 -16.43 27.25 -12.08
C ILE A 456 -17.15 26.64 -13.28
N HIS A 457 -16.39 26.14 -14.25
CA HIS A 457 -16.92 25.40 -15.39
C HIS A 457 -16.72 23.90 -15.22
N GLU A 458 -17.72 23.11 -15.61
CA GLU A 458 -17.59 21.65 -15.73
C GLU A 458 -16.60 21.29 -16.83
N ALA A 459 -15.77 20.28 -16.58
CA ALA A 459 -14.78 19.81 -17.53
C ALA A 459 -14.47 18.33 -17.30
N PRO A 460 -14.20 17.55 -18.38
CA PRO A 460 -13.88 16.13 -18.24
C PRO A 460 -12.58 15.92 -17.46
N ARG A 461 -12.52 14.82 -16.71
CA ARG A 461 -11.31 14.41 -15.98
C ARG A 461 -10.21 13.97 -16.95
N ALA A 462 -8.99 14.45 -16.73
CA ALA A 462 -7.83 13.96 -17.46
C ALA A 462 -7.63 12.46 -17.20
N ARG A 463 -7.50 11.69 -18.29
CA ARG A 463 -7.29 10.23 -18.24
C ARG A 463 -5.81 9.92 -18.43
N MET A 464 -5.33 8.92 -17.69
CA MET A 464 -3.97 8.41 -17.85
C MET A 464 -3.85 7.74 -19.23
N SER A 465 -2.87 8.17 -20.01
CA SER A 465 -2.53 7.46 -21.25
C SER A 465 -1.86 6.15 -20.90
N GLU A 466 -2.16 5.09 -21.65
CA GLU A 466 -1.61 3.75 -21.42
C GLU A 466 -1.20 3.09 -22.73
N ALA A 467 -0.20 2.22 -22.68
CA ALA A 467 0.18 1.36 -23.82
C ALA A 467 -1.02 0.55 -24.33
N GLY A 468 -1.02 0.13 -25.60
CA GLY A 468 -2.11 -0.68 -26.14
C GLY A 468 -2.15 -2.07 -25.50
N HIS A 469 -3.34 -2.66 -25.29
CA HIS A 469 -3.47 -3.96 -24.60
C HIS A 469 -2.61 -5.09 -25.23
N ARG A 470 -2.44 -5.11 -26.56
CA ARG A 470 -1.57 -6.06 -27.28
C ARG A 470 -0.08 -5.87 -27.00
N GLU A 471 0.32 -4.67 -26.58
CA GLU A 471 1.70 -4.34 -26.19
C GLU A 471 1.93 -4.69 -24.72
N ARG A 472 0.94 -4.37 -23.86
CA ARG A 472 1.00 -4.62 -22.41
C ARG A 472 1.35 -6.07 -22.08
N ILE A 473 0.81 -7.03 -22.83
CA ILE A 473 0.99 -8.47 -22.57
C ILE A 473 2.34 -9.02 -23.03
N ARG A 474 3.18 -8.25 -23.73
CA ARG A 474 4.43 -8.75 -24.33
C ARG A 474 5.61 -8.76 -23.37
N ASP A 475 5.60 -7.85 -22.41
CA ASP A 475 6.72 -7.63 -21.51
C ASP A 475 6.26 -6.90 -20.22
N PHE A 476 7.23 -6.54 -19.39
CA PHE A 476 7.02 -5.87 -18.11
C PHE A 476 7.34 -4.36 -18.15
N ARG A 477 7.37 -3.73 -19.34
CA ARG A 477 7.53 -2.27 -19.42
C ARG A 477 6.33 -1.56 -18.79
N GLU A 478 6.58 -0.34 -18.30
CA GLU A 478 5.55 0.47 -17.66
C GLU A 478 4.36 0.71 -18.59
N VAL A 479 3.15 0.41 -18.10
CA VAL A 479 1.92 0.48 -18.90
C VAL A 479 1.37 1.90 -18.99
N GLU A 480 1.29 2.59 -17.86
CA GLU A 480 0.83 3.97 -17.79
C GLU A 480 1.93 4.92 -18.28
N LEU A 481 1.61 5.83 -19.21
CA LEU A 481 2.57 6.67 -19.94
C LEU A 481 2.74 8.10 -19.37
N GLY A 482 1.95 8.45 -18.34
CA GLY A 482 1.92 9.80 -17.76
C GLY A 482 0.90 10.73 -18.44
N LEU A 483 0.60 11.85 -17.77
CA LEU A 483 -0.21 12.92 -18.34
C LEU A 483 0.67 13.85 -19.18
N SER A 484 0.12 14.39 -20.27
CA SER A 484 0.77 15.49 -20.97
C SER A 484 0.76 16.75 -20.10
N THR A 485 1.68 17.68 -20.34
CA THR A 485 1.70 18.98 -19.64
C THR A 485 0.39 19.74 -19.80
N GLY A 486 -0.20 19.72 -21.00
CA GLY A 486 -1.48 20.37 -21.26
C GLY A 486 -2.63 19.76 -20.45
N ASP A 487 -2.71 18.44 -20.39
CA ASP A 487 -3.76 17.74 -19.64
C ASP A 487 -3.59 17.92 -18.13
N ALA A 488 -2.36 17.88 -17.63
CA ALA A 488 -2.08 18.10 -16.21
C ALA A 488 -2.43 19.53 -15.76
N LEU A 489 -2.15 20.55 -16.59
CA LEU A 489 -2.52 21.94 -16.30
C LEU A 489 -4.04 22.13 -16.31
N LYS A 490 -4.75 21.60 -17.32
CA LYS A 490 -6.22 21.63 -17.38
C LYS A 490 -6.85 20.90 -16.19
N GLU A 491 -6.30 19.74 -15.83
CA GLU A 491 -6.78 18.96 -14.69
C GLU A 491 -6.53 19.71 -13.37
N ALA A 492 -5.38 20.35 -13.20
CA ALA A 492 -5.10 21.18 -12.04
C ALA A 492 -6.08 22.35 -11.93
N GLN A 493 -6.45 23.00 -13.06
CA GLN A 493 -7.41 24.11 -13.14
C GLN A 493 -8.78 23.75 -12.54
N ARG A 494 -9.23 22.50 -12.67
CA ARG A 494 -10.51 22.00 -12.11
C ARG A 494 -10.58 22.02 -10.57
N CYS A 495 -9.45 22.20 -9.87
CA CYS A 495 -9.42 22.22 -8.41
C CYS A 495 -10.20 23.39 -7.80
N LEU A 496 -11.15 23.05 -6.92
CA LEU A 496 -12.05 23.99 -6.25
C LEU A 496 -11.44 24.72 -5.04
N ARG A 497 -10.14 24.52 -4.74
CA ARG A 497 -9.44 25.18 -3.61
C ARG A 497 -10.22 25.17 -2.28
N CYS A 498 -10.73 23.98 -1.91
CA CYS A 498 -11.54 23.80 -0.70
C CYS A 498 -10.82 24.17 0.61
N ASP A 499 -9.50 24.31 0.57
CA ASP A 499 -8.62 24.79 1.65
C ASP A 499 -8.71 26.30 1.90
N VAL A 500 -9.14 27.07 0.90
CA VAL A 500 -9.34 28.50 1.00
C VAL A 500 -10.77 28.74 1.45
N GLN A 501 -10.95 29.37 2.62
CA GLN A 501 -12.28 29.84 3.01
C GLN A 501 -12.65 30.99 2.08
N ALA A 502 -13.86 30.95 1.50
CA ALA A 502 -14.41 32.11 0.83
C ALA A 502 -14.51 33.23 1.87
N SER A 503 -13.76 34.31 1.63
CA SER A 503 -13.80 35.54 2.42
C SER A 503 -15.11 36.29 2.23
#